data_AF-A0A1I2MLU6-F1
#
_entry.id   AF-A0A1I2MLU6-F1
#
_cell.length_a   1.000
_cell.length_b   1.000
_cell.length_c   1.000
_cell.angle_alpha   90.00
_cell.angle_beta   90.00
_cell.angle_gamma   90.00
#
_symmetry.space_group_name_H-M   'P 1'
#
loop_
_entity.id
_entity.type
_entity.pdbx_description
1 polymer ?
#
loop_
_entity_poly.entity_id
_entity_poly.type
_entity_poly.pdbx_seq_one_letter_code
_entity_poly.pdbx_strand_id
1 'polypeptide(L)'
;MTTTNRTEAKIDISLANYLEKRALEIALSRAAPGAERTAIERLAALRAELMTQRAAHHERIVARRHARGDFYSDAKVKSINALGPSRNELDMTVDDHYAKQDGAKGVLQAHGLASFAYRLVSERSNLGLMTPDIADDAGGMLALEEAFANEWAATIADPAYNAQLAQRRREAAKLFRTSNSPMWLVAQPACPSQKGMDAEALGRAWSKLESISGEVGLASLSNYVGIDGQAAEDGAPATEVLAAVEGLLAAIDTPGKKLPAKKATLAVLEEVRAILQWAVQHQARVYFDVEF
;
A
#
# COMPACT_ATOMS: atom_id res chain seq x y z
N MET A 1 10.03 -43.67 20.78
CA MET A 1 9.47 -42.39 21.28
C MET A 1 8.45 -41.91 20.28
N THR A 2 7.16 -41.99 20.63
CA THR A 2 6.06 -41.43 19.84
C THR A 2 6.09 -39.91 20.01
N THR A 3 6.55 -39.19 19.00
CA THR A 3 6.37 -37.74 18.91
C THR A 3 4.87 -37.48 18.93
N THR A 4 4.37 -36.91 20.01
CA THR A 4 2.98 -36.44 20.08
C THR A 4 2.83 -35.40 18.98
N ASN A 5 1.93 -35.63 18.01
CA ASN A 5 1.62 -34.63 16.99
C ASN A 5 1.10 -33.38 17.72
N ARG A 6 1.96 -32.37 17.83
CA ARG A 6 1.61 -31.09 18.47
C ARG A 6 0.56 -30.43 17.59
N THR A 7 -0.61 -30.18 18.17
CA THR A 7 -1.73 -29.51 17.50
C THR A 7 -1.90 -28.13 18.10
N GLU A 8 -2.09 -27.12 17.26
CA GLU A 8 -2.37 -25.73 17.67
C GLU A 8 -3.88 -25.48 17.55
N ALA A 9 -4.46 -24.79 18.53
CA ALA A 9 -5.83 -24.30 18.41
C ALA A 9 -6.00 -23.34 17.22
N LYS A 10 -7.17 -23.34 16.58
CA LYS A 10 -7.42 -22.52 15.40
C LYS A 10 -7.54 -21.03 15.78
N ILE A 11 -6.84 -20.18 15.04
CA ILE A 11 -7.06 -18.72 15.05
C ILE A 11 -8.39 -18.43 14.34
N ASP A 12 -9.29 -17.71 15.00
CA ASP A 12 -10.57 -17.34 14.42
C ASP A 12 -10.41 -16.14 13.48
N ILE A 13 -10.53 -16.40 12.18
CA ILE A 13 -10.46 -15.41 11.11
C ILE A 13 -11.84 -15.15 10.46
N SER A 14 -12.92 -15.66 11.05
CA SER A 14 -14.27 -15.60 10.47
C SER A 14 -14.77 -14.18 10.23
N LEU A 15 -14.29 -13.21 11.00
CA LEU A 15 -14.68 -11.80 10.92
C LEU A 15 -13.69 -10.92 10.16
N ALA A 16 -12.53 -11.45 9.71
CA ALA A 16 -11.44 -10.65 9.12
C ALA A 16 -11.89 -9.80 7.91
N ASN A 17 -12.84 -10.29 7.12
CA ASN A 17 -13.36 -9.61 5.93
C ASN A 17 -14.87 -9.36 6.01
N TYR A 18 -15.41 -9.22 7.23
CA TYR A 18 -16.84 -9.02 7.46
C TYR A 18 -17.33 -7.68 6.91
N LEU A 19 -16.62 -6.59 7.19
CA LEU A 19 -17.00 -5.25 6.73
C LEU A 19 -17.00 -5.13 5.20
N GLU A 20 -16.03 -5.76 4.52
CA GLU A 20 -15.98 -5.85 3.05
C GLU A 20 -17.22 -6.56 2.49
N LYS A 21 -17.64 -7.66 3.11
CA LYS A 21 -18.88 -8.36 2.74
C LYS A 21 -20.11 -7.47 2.92
N ARG A 22 -20.24 -6.84 4.08
CA ARG A 22 -21.40 -6.01 4.42
C ARG A 22 -21.49 -4.77 3.54
N ALA A 23 -20.36 -4.14 3.20
CA ALA A 23 -20.31 -3.03 2.26
C ALA A 23 -20.85 -3.43 0.88
N LEU A 24 -20.45 -4.59 0.34
CA LEU A 24 -20.97 -5.08 -0.95
C LEU A 24 -22.46 -5.44 -0.89
N GLU A 25 -22.92 -6.08 0.18
CA GLU A 25 -24.33 -6.43 0.35
C GLU A 25 -25.22 -5.17 0.40
N ILE A 26 -24.80 -4.15 1.15
CA ILE A 26 -25.51 -2.88 1.24
C ILE A 26 -25.45 -2.14 -0.10
N ALA A 27 -24.28 -2.05 -0.74
CA ALA A 27 -24.13 -1.44 -2.05
C ALA A 27 -25.05 -2.11 -3.07
N LEU A 28 -25.09 -3.44 -3.12
CA LEU A 28 -25.94 -4.19 -4.04
C LEU A 28 -27.44 -3.95 -3.80
N SER A 29 -27.86 -3.87 -2.53
CA SER A 29 -29.25 -3.55 -2.18
C SER A 29 -29.69 -2.14 -2.58
N ARG A 30 -28.73 -1.22 -2.78
CA ARG A 30 -28.95 0.18 -3.13
C ARG A 30 -28.67 0.48 -4.61
N ALA A 31 -28.12 -0.50 -5.34
CA ALA A 31 -27.74 -0.33 -6.73
C ALA A 31 -28.97 -0.19 -7.62
N ALA A 32 -28.94 0.81 -8.50
CA ALA A 32 -29.92 0.94 -9.56
C ALA A 32 -29.83 -0.26 -10.52
N PRO A 33 -30.95 -0.73 -11.09
CA PRO A 33 -30.93 -1.78 -12.10
C PRO A 33 -30.04 -1.42 -13.29
N GLY A 34 -29.37 -2.42 -13.89
CA GLY A 34 -28.51 -2.25 -15.05
C GLY A 34 -27.02 -2.26 -14.69
N ALA A 35 -26.24 -1.38 -15.35
CA ALA A 35 -24.78 -1.44 -15.34
C ALA A 35 -24.17 -1.33 -13.93
N GLU A 36 -24.71 -0.46 -13.06
CA GLU A 36 -24.22 -0.31 -11.68
C GLU A 36 -24.36 -1.61 -10.90
N ARG A 37 -25.55 -2.22 -10.93
CA ARG A 37 -25.81 -3.49 -10.26
C ARG A 37 -24.92 -4.61 -10.79
N THR A 38 -24.77 -4.72 -12.12
CA THR A 38 -23.90 -5.74 -12.73
C THR A 38 -22.44 -5.57 -12.33
N ALA A 39 -21.94 -4.34 -12.22
CA ALA A 39 -20.57 -4.09 -11.76
C ALA A 39 -20.37 -4.51 -10.29
N ILE A 40 -21.34 -4.24 -9.42
CA ILE A 40 -21.30 -4.65 -8.02
C ILE A 40 -21.43 -6.17 -7.85
N GLU A 41 -22.27 -6.82 -8.66
CA GLU A 41 -22.37 -8.29 -8.71
C GLU A 41 -21.04 -8.93 -9.14
N ARG A 42 -20.35 -8.33 -10.13
CA ARG A 42 -18.99 -8.74 -10.51
C ARG A 42 -17.99 -8.59 -9.36
N LEU A 43 -18.02 -7.48 -8.63
CA LEU A 43 -17.18 -7.31 -7.43
C LEU A 43 -17.46 -8.37 -6.37
N ALA A 44 -18.74 -8.72 -6.15
CA ALA A 44 -19.11 -9.76 -5.21
C ALA A 44 -18.58 -11.14 -5.63
N ALA A 45 -18.57 -11.45 -6.93
CA ALA A 45 -17.98 -12.67 -7.46
C ALA A 45 -16.45 -12.69 -7.28
N LEU A 46 -15.76 -11.61 -7.64
CA LEU A 46 -14.31 -11.48 -7.44
C LEU A 46 -13.93 -11.61 -5.95
N ARG A 47 -14.74 -11.06 -5.05
CA ARG A 47 -14.54 -11.24 -3.60
C ARG A 47 -14.67 -12.71 -3.20
N ALA A 48 -15.63 -13.45 -3.73
CA ALA A 48 -15.81 -14.86 -3.40
C ALA A 48 -14.59 -15.71 -3.82
N GLU A 49 -14.03 -15.41 -5.00
CA GLU A 49 -12.78 -16.01 -5.47
C GLU A 49 -11.62 -15.65 -4.54
N LEU A 50 -11.46 -14.36 -4.21
CA LEU A 50 -10.41 -13.87 -3.33
C LEU A 50 -10.48 -14.52 -1.93
N MET A 51 -11.68 -14.72 -1.38
CA MET A 51 -11.86 -15.41 -0.09
C MET A 51 -11.36 -16.85 -0.10
N THR A 52 -11.48 -17.54 -1.24
CA THR A 52 -10.93 -18.89 -1.42
C THR A 52 -9.40 -18.86 -1.41
N GLN A 53 -8.80 -17.87 -2.08
CA GLN A 53 -7.34 -17.67 -2.10
C GLN A 53 -6.80 -17.29 -0.71
N ARG A 54 -7.47 -16.37 -0.01
CA ARG A 54 -7.14 -15.97 1.38
C ARG A 54 -7.12 -17.17 2.33
N ALA A 55 -8.15 -18.03 2.26
CA ALA A 55 -8.24 -19.22 3.10
C ALA A 55 -7.10 -20.21 2.82
N ALA A 56 -6.85 -20.51 1.54
CA ALA A 56 -5.76 -21.40 1.14
C ALA A 56 -4.38 -20.84 1.54
N HIS A 57 -4.17 -19.54 1.37
CA HIS A 57 -2.94 -18.86 1.79
C HIS A 57 -2.73 -18.94 3.30
N HIS A 58 -3.77 -18.69 4.10
CA HIS A 58 -3.69 -18.80 5.56
C HIS A 58 -3.31 -20.22 6.02
N GLU A 59 -3.94 -21.24 5.44
CA GLU A 59 -3.59 -22.64 5.71
C GLU A 59 -2.14 -22.97 5.35
N ARG A 60 -1.65 -22.47 4.21
CA ARG A 60 -0.25 -22.63 3.79
C ARG A 60 0.73 -21.97 4.76
N ILE A 61 0.48 -20.72 5.19
CA ILE A 61 1.36 -20.02 6.14
C ILE A 61 1.43 -20.78 7.47
N VAL A 62 0.28 -21.23 7.99
CA VAL A 62 0.22 -22.01 9.23
C VAL A 62 1.00 -23.32 9.08
N ALA A 63 0.83 -24.04 7.96
CA ALA A 63 1.55 -25.28 7.69
C ALA A 63 3.07 -25.08 7.62
N ARG A 64 3.54 -24.03 6.92
CA ARG A 64 4.97 -23.69 6.84
C ARG A 64 5.55 -23.30 8.20
N ARG A 65 4.81 -22.53 9.00
CA ARG A 65 5.18 -22.21 10.38
C ARG A 65 5.32 -23.48 11.24
N HIS A 66 4.34 -24.38 11.18
CA HIS A 66 4.40 -25.66 11.90
C HIS A 66 5.57 -26.54 11.43
N ALA A 67 5.91 -26.52 10.13
CA ALA A 67 7.05 -27.25 9.58
C ALA A 67 8.40 -26.77 10.14
N ARG A 68 8.49 -25.49 10.56
CA ARG A 68 9.65 -24.95 11.29
C ARG A 68 9.67 -25.31 12.78
N GLY A 69 8.61 -25.96 13.29
CA GLY A 69 8.45 -26.25 14.72
C GLY A 69 7.86 -25.08 15.52
N ASP A 70 7.40 -24.03 14.84
CA ASP A 70 6.81 -22.85 15.47
C ASP A 70 5.31 -23.08 15.74
N PHE A 71 4.94 -23.24 17.01
CA PHE A 71 3.55 -23.40 17.45
C PHE A 71 3.21 -22.34 18.51
N TYR A 72 2.10 -21.66 18.34
CA TYR A 72 1.52 -20.84 19.39
C TYR A 72 0.98 -21.71 20.53
N SER A 73 1.09 -21.20 21.75
CA SER A 73 0.42 -21.80 22.90
C SER A 73 -1.09 -21.54 22.85
N ASP A 74 -1.88 -22.39 23.51
CA ASP A 74 -3.33 -22.19 23.62
C ASP A 74 -3.67 -20.82 24.22
N ALA A 75 -2.88 -20.36 25.21
CA ALA A 75 -3.02 -19.03 25.79
C ALA A 75 -2.78 -17.91 24.76
N LYS A 76 -1.80 -18.08 23.87
CA LYS A 76 -1.51 -17.13 22.79
C LYS A 76 -2.64 -17.11 21.76
N VAL A 77 -3.12 -18.27 21.32
CA VAL A 77 -4.26 -18.36 20.38
C VAL A 77 -5.51 -17.75 21.00
N LYS A 78 -5.82 -18.07 22.26
CA LYS A 78 -6.94 -17.46 22.99
C LYS A 78 -6.82 -15.94 23.07
N SER A 79 -5.62 -15.43 23.31
CA SER A 79 -5.37 -13.98 23.34
C SER A 79 -5.55 -13.35 21.96
N ILE A 80 -5.04 -13.97 20.89
CA ILE A 80 -5.25 -13.50 19.52
C ILE A 80 -6.74 -13.42 19.20
N ASN A 81 -7.49 -14.47 19.49
CA ASN A 81 -8.94 -14.51 19.23
C ASN A 81 -9.71 -13.49 20.07
N ALA A 82 -9.23 -13.16 21.28
CA ALA A 82 -9.83 -12.15 22.15
C ALA A 82 -9.50 -10.70 21.75
N LEU A 83 -8.44 -10.47 20.98
CA LEU A 83 -8.06 -9.13 20.47
C LEU A 83 -8.82 -8.74 19.20
N GLY A 84 -9.46 -9.69 18.53
CA GLY A 84 -10.29 -9.41 17.37
C GLY A 84 -11.56 -8.63 17.73
N PRO A 85 -12.08 -7.79 16.84
CA PRO A 85 -13.36 -7.12 17.07
C PRO A 85 -14.48 -8.14 17.15
N SER A 86 -15.42 -7.89 18.05
CA SER A 86 -16.67 -8.64 18.13
C SER A 86 -17.57 -8.33 16.94
N ARG A 87 -18.45 -9.27 16.59
CA ARG A 87 -19.47 -9.04 15.55
C ARG A 87 -20.32 -7.81 15.84
N ASN A 88 -20.69 -7.57 17.11
CA ASN A 88 -21.50 -6.43 17.50
C ASN A 88 -20.80 -5.09 17.20
N GLU A 89 -19.49 -4.98 17.47
CA GLU A 89 -18.71 -3.77 17.15
C GLU A 89 -18.61 -3.55 15.63
N LEU A 90 -18.48 -4.63 14.86
CA LEU A 90 -18.48 -4.55 13.41
C LEU A 90 -19.86 -4.17 12.86
N ASP A 91 -20.94 -4.69 13.42
CA ASP A 91 -22.31 -4.32 13.04
C ASP A 91 -22.59 -2.84 13.36
N MET A 92 -22.12 -2.33 14.50
CA MET A 92 -22.16 -0.89 14.78
C MET A 92 -21.40 -0.08 13.73
N THR A 93 -20.23 -0.55 13.30
CA THR A 93 -19.47 0.09 12.22
C THR A 93 -20.26 0.09 10.90
N VAL A 94 -20.95 -1.00 10.58
CA VAL A 94 -21.81 -1.08 9.40
C VAL A 94 -22.93 -0.06 9.46
N ASP A 95 -23.64 0.04 10.59
CA ASP A 95 -24.76 0.96 10.77
C ASP A 95 -24.28 2.43 10.80
N ASP A 96 -23.16 2.70 11.45
CA ASP A 96 -22.64 4.06 11.60
C ASP A 96 -21.93 4.58 10.36
N HIS A 97 -21.29 3.72 9.59
CA HIS A 97 -20.41 4.11 8.50
C HIS A 97 -20.94 3.77 7.12
N TYR A 98 -21.58 2.61 6.93
CA TYR A 98 -22.07 2.18 5.60
C TYR A 98 -23.55 2.49 5.40
N ALA A 99 -24.40 2.22 6.41
CA ALA A 99 -25.83 2.41 6.28
C ALA A 99 -26.20 3.89 6.06
N LYS A 100 -25.40 4.84 6.54
CA LYS A 100 -25.62 6.29 6.40
C LYS A 100 -25.15 6.87 5.05
N GLN A 101 -24.47 6.10 4.20
CA GLN A 101 -24.01 6.60 2.90
C GLN A 101 -25.15 6.69 1.89
N ASP A 102 -25.07 7.67 0.99
CA ASP A 102 -26.04 7.82 -0.09
C ASP A 102 -25.73 6.85 -1.25
N GLY A 103 -26.73 6.03 -1.59
CA GLY A 103 -26.66 5.10 -2.72
C GLY A 103 -25.61 3.99 -2.58
N ALA A 104 -25.40 3.23 -3.67
CA ALA A 104 -24.42 2.15 -3.71
C ALA A 104 -22.98 2.68 -3.76
N LYS A 105 -22.74 3.68 -4.61
CA LYS A 105 -21.43 4.31 -4.80
C LYS A 105 -20.85 4.88 -3.50
N GLY A 106 -21.64 5.57 -2.69
CA GLY A 106 -21.18 6.13 -1.41
C GLY A 106 -20.70 5.06 -0.43
N VAL A 107 -21.38 3.90 -0.38
CA VAL A 107 -20.97 2.75 0.45
C VAL A 107 -19.63 2.20 -0.02
N LEU A 108 -19.45 2.02 -1.33
CA LEU A 108 -18.20 1.51 -1.89
C LEU A 108 -17.03 2.48 -1.64
N GLN A 109 -17.26 3.78 -1.77
CA GLN A 109 -16.27 4.82 -1.49
C GLN A 109 -15.84 4.80 -0.02
N ALA A 110 -16.81 4.75 0.90
CA ALA A 110 -16.55 4.71 2.34
C ALA A 110 -15.70 3.48 2.72
N HIS A 111 -16.07 2.29 2.25
CA HIS A 111 -15.28 1.08 2.49
C HIS A 111 -13.87 1.19 1.89
N GLY A 112 -13.76 1.56 0.61
CA GLY A 112 -12.46 1.59 -0.07
C GLY A 112 -11.46 2.56 0.58
N LEU A 113 -11.93 3.74 1.02
CA LEU A 113 -11.08 4.72 1.72
C LEU A 113 -10.66 4.27 3.13
N ALA A 114 -11.51 3.50 3.81
CA ALA A 114 -11.20 2.97 5.14
C ALA A 114 -10.29 1.73 5.08
N SER A 115 -10.48 0.88 4.07
CA SER A 115 -9.91 -0.47 4.04
C SER A 115 -8.79 -0.69 3.05
N PHE A 116 -8.70 0.04 1.93
CA PHE A 116 -7.63 -0.17 0.93
C PHE A 116 -6.51 0.85 1.05
N ALA A 117 -6.78 2.04 1.60
CA ALA A 117 -5.80 3.11 1.65
C ALA A 117 -4.58 2.77 2.51
N TYR A 118 -4.80 2.32 3.74
CA TYR A 118 -3.73 2.02 4.70
C TYR A 118 -3.32 0.55 4.68
N ARG A 119 -4.28 -0.37 4.55
CA ARG A 119 -4.03 -1.81 4.66
C ARG A 119 -3.03 -2.31 3.64
N LEU A 120 -3.22 -1.98 2.35
CA LEU A 120 -2.35 -2.48 1.28
C LEU A 120 -0.92 -1.98 1.43
N VAL A 121 -0.76 -0.71 1.86
CA VAL A 121 0.57 -0.15 2.15
C VAL A 121 1.22 -0.85 3.34
N SER A 122 0.45 -1.10 4.40
CA SER A 122 0.94 -1.83 5.56
C SER A 122 1.29 -3.28 5.23
N GLU A 123 0.52 -3.94 4.37
CA GLU A 123 0.80 -5.31 3.93
C GLU A 123 2.07 -5.34 3.07
N ARG A 124 2.24 -4.37 2.15
CA ARG A 124 3.49 -4.20 1.42
C ARG A 124 4.65 -4.01 2.39
N SER A 125 4.55 -3.10 3.36
CA SER A 125 5.58 -2.83 4.38
C SER A 125 5.96 -4.02 5.25
N ASN A 126 5.10 -5.03 5.32
CA ASN A 126 5.37 -6.25 6.07
C ASN A 126 6.03 -7.33 5.21
N LEU A 127 6.06 -7.21 3.87
CA LEU A 127 6.69 -8.20 3.00
C LEU A 127 8.18 -8.34 3.28
N GLY A 128 8.91 -7.22 3.45
CA GLY A 128 10.33 -7.25 3.84
C GLY A 128 10.61 -7.89 5.20
N LEU A 129 9.58 -8.07 6.05
CA LEU A 129 9.68 -8.74 7.36
C LEU A 129 9.30 -10.23 7.30
N MET A 130 8.83 -10.72 6.14
CA MET A 130 8.43 -12.12 5.98
C MET A 130 9.64 -13.04 5.95
N THR A 131 9.47 -14.26 6.46
CA THR A 131 10.52 -15.27 6.34
C THR A 131 10.68 -15.70 4.88
N PRO A 132 11.90 -16.04 4.41
CA PRO A 132 12.13 -16.36 2.99
C PRO A 132 11.24 -17.49 2.44
N ASP A 133 10.80 -18.40 3.29
CA ASP A 133 9.95 -19.53 2.89
C ASP A 133 8.47 -19.17 2.69
N ILE A 134 8.03 -17.96 3.08
CA ILE A 134 6.66 -17.46 2.86
C ILE A 134 6.63 -16.16 2.05
N ALA A 135 7.78 -15.52 1.79
CA ALA A 135 7.86 -14.21 1.15
C ALA A 135 7.19 -14.20 -0.24
N ASP A 136 7.48 -15.19 -1.09
CA ASP A 136 6.88 -15.30 -2.42
C ASP A 136 5.36 -15.54 -2.36
N ASP A 137 4.92 -16.41 -1.44
CA ASP A 137 3.49 -16.70 -1.24
C ASP A 137 2.73 -15.45 -0.75
N ALA A 138 3.34 -14.68 0.16
CA ALA A 138 2.79 -13.43 0.68
C ALA A 138 2.74 -12.34 -0.40
N GLY A 139 3.79 -12.22 -1.23
CA GLY A 139 3.81 -11.32 -2.37
C GLY A 139 2.73 -11.67 -3.41
N GLY A 140 2.55 -12.96 -3.70
CA GLY A 140 1.48 -13.43 -4.58
C GLY A 140 0.08 -13.12 -4.03
N MET A 141 -0.14 -13.29 -2.72
CA MET A 141 -1.41 -12.92 -2.09
C MET A 141 -1.64 -11.41 -2.13
N LEU A 142 -0.62 -10.59 -1.86
CA LEU A 142 -0.74 -9.13 -1.94
C LEU A 142 -1.13 -8.67 -3.35
N ALA A 143 -0.54 -9.24 -4.39
CA ALA A 143 -0.90 -8.90 -5.77
C ALA A 143 -2.39 -9.16 -6.07
N LEU A 144 -2.98 -10.22 -5.50
CA LEU A 144 -4.42 -10.50 -5.62
C LEU A 144 -5.27 -9.49 -4.84
N GLU A 145 -4.84 -9.08 -3.65
CA GLU A 145 -5.49 -8.04 -2.85
C GLU A 145 -5.49 -6.68 -3.59
N GLU A 146 -4.37 -6.33 -4.22
CA GLU A 146 -4.23 -5.11 -5.01
C GLU A 146 -5.11 -5.13 -6.27
N ALA A 147 -5.13 -6.27 -6.98
CA ALA A 147 -6.00 -6.44 -8.14
C ALA A 147 -7.48 -6.27 -7.76
N PHE A 148 -7.92 -6.84 -6.64
CA PHE A 148 -9.28 -6.66 -6.15
C PHE A 148 -9.58 -5.21 -5.75
N ALA A 149 -8.67 -4.53 -5.07
CA ALA A 149 -8.83 -3.11 -4.73
C ALA A 149 -8.88 -2.20 -5.96
N ASN A 150 -8.15 -2.56 -7.03
CA ASN A 150 -8.18 -1.84 -8.29
C ASN A 150 -9.52 -2.03 -9.03
N GLU A 151 -10.05 -3.26 -9.08
CA GLU A 151 -11.40 -3.52 -9.61
C GLU A 151 -12.49 -2.80 -8.79
N TRP A 152 -12.31 -2.70 -7.47
CA TRP A 152 -13.21 -1.92 -6.61
C TRP A 152 -13.20 -0.43 -6.97
N ALA A 153 -12.02 0.18 -7.12
CA ALA A 153 -11.88 1.56 -7.53
C ALA A 153 -12.44 1.81 -8.95
N ALA A 154 -12.19 0.88 -9.88
CA ALA A 154 -12.72 0.92 -11.23
C ALA A 154 -14.26 0.86 -11.26
N THR A 155 -14.86 0.09 -10.36
CA THR A 155 -16.33 0.01 -10.23
C THR A 155 -16.94 1.31 -9.72
N ILE A 156 -16.23 2.05 -8.86
CA ILE A 156 -16.66 3.38 -8.39
C ILE A 156 -16.56 4.42 -9.52
N ALA A 157 -15.55 4.29 -10.39
CA ALA A 157 -15.29 5.14 -11.56
C ALA A 157 -15.35 6.65 -11.25
N ASP A 158 -14.79 7.07 -10.11
CA ASP A 158 -14.84 8.46 -9.64
C ASP A 158 -13.44 9.06 -9.46
N PRO A 159 -13.08 10.07 -10.27
CA PRO A 159 -11.78 10.73 -10.17
C PRO A 159 -11.52 11.37 -8.80
N ALA A 160 -12.53 11.91 -8.12
CA ALA A 160 -12.36 12.54 -6.82
C ALA A 160 -12.05 11.51 -5.74
N TYR A 161 -12.71 10.35 -5.78
CA TYR A 161 -12.40 9.22 -4.93
C TYR A 161 -10.99 8.67 -5.19
N ASN A 162 -10.61 8.50 -6.46
CA ASN A 162 -9.27 8.00 -6.82
C ASN A 162 -8.18 8.95 -6.32
N ALA A 163 -8.37 10.26 -6.47
CA ALA A 163 -7.45 11.26 -5.93
C ALA A 163 -7.34 11.18 -4.40
N GLN A 164 -8.47 10.98 -3.69
CA GLN A 164 -8.47 10.84 -2.24
C GLN A 164 -7.82 9.52 -1.78
N LEU A 165 -8.09 8.42 -2.48
CA LEU A 165 -7.48 7.12 -2.22
C LEU A 165 -5.96 7.19 -2.42
N ALA A 166 -5.51 7.79 -3.52
CA ALA A 166 -4.10 8.04 -3.79
C ALA A 166 -3.47 8.89 -2.67
N GLN A 167 -4.10 9.99 -2.26
CA GLN A 167 -3.59 10.83 -1.18
C GLN A 167 -3.43 10.06 0.14
N ARG A 168 -4.43 9.28 0.56
CA ARG A 168 -4.33 8.47 1.79
C ARG A 168 -3.29 7.37 1.70
N ARG A 169 -3.12 6.78 0.51
CA ARG A 169 -2.05 5.82 0.20
C ARG A 169 -0.66 6.46 0.36
N ARG A 170 -0.47 7.69 -0.11
CA ARG A 170 0.78 8.45 0.13
C ARG A 170 1.00 8.70 1.62
N GLU A 171 -0.04 9.09 2.36
CA GLU A 171 0.04 9.30 3.80
C GLU A 171 0.39 8.02 4.56
N ALA A 172 -0.21 6.89 4.16
CA ALA A 172 0.15 5.58 4.69
C ALA A 172 1.61 5.22 4.36
N ALA A 173 2.08 5.50 3.14
CA ALA A 173 3.47 5.21 2.75
C ALA A 173 4.45 6.02 3.60
N LYS A 174 4.13 7.29 3.89
CA LYS A 174 4.92 8.11 4.84
C LYS A 174 4.96 7.53 6.24
N LEU A 175 3.83 6.97 6.71
CA LEU A 175 3.70 6.39 8.05
C LEU A 175 4.46 5.07 8.21
N PHE A 176 4.39 4.19 7.21
CA PHE A 176 4.98 2.86 7.26
C PHE A 176 6.43 2.80 6.77
N ARG A 177 6.90 3.82 6.03
CA ARG A 177 8.29 3.96 5.64
C ARG A 177 9.20 3.96 6.88
N THR A 178 10.25 3.15 6.82
CA THR A 178 11.35 3.21 7.79
C THR A 178 12.54 3.98 7.23
N SER A 179 13.53 4.31 8.07
CA SER A 179 14.77 4.94 7.59
C SER A 179 15.58 4.06 6.65
N ASN A 180 15.28 2.76 6.59
CA ASN A 180 16.04 1.80 5.79
C ASN A 180 15.27 1.34 4.54
N SER A 181 14.01 1.76 4.38
CA SER A 181 13.20 1.42 3.21
C SER A 181 13.85 2.02 1.95
N PRO A 182 14.29 1.21 0.98
CA PRO A 182 14.80 1.72 -0.28
C PRO A 182 13.76 2.56 -0.99
N MET A 183 14.19 3.61 -1.68
CA MET A 183 13.29 4.49 -2.42
C MET A 183 13.81 4.70 -3.82
N TRP A 184 12.91 4.66 -4.82
CA TRP A 184 13.30 4.95 -6.19
C TRP A 184 12.36 5.87 -6.92
N LEU A 185 12.90 6.64 -7.86
CA LEU A 185 12.10 7.41 -8.80
C LEU A 185 11.62 6.48 -9.92
N VAL A 186 10.30 6.34 -10.05
CA VAL A 186 9.65 5.68 -11.19
C VAL A 186 9.22 6.74 -12.20
N ALA A 187 9.56 6.53 -13.46
CA ALA A 187 9.00 7.29 -14.57
C ALA A 187 8.02 6.42 -15.39
N GLN A 188 6.95 7.04 -15.90
CA GLN A 188 6.02 6.41 -16.82
C GLN A 188 5.87 7.27 -18.08
N PRO A 189 6.35 6.80 -19.26
CA PRO A 189 7.03 5.52 -19.51
C PRO A 189 8.38 5.39 -18.78
N ALA A 190 8.82 4.14 -18.56
CA ALA A 190 10.05 3.83 -17.83
C ALA A 190 11.28 4.43 -18.53
N CYS A 191 12.14 5.08 -17.74
CA CYS A 191 13.39 5.62 -18.24
C CYS A 191 14.41 4.48 -18.45
N PRO A 192 15.07 4.38 -19.61
CA PRO A 192 16.06 3.32 -19.86
C PRO A 192 17.22 3.30 -18.85
N SER A 193 17.57 4.46 -18.29
CA SER A 193 18.66 4.60 -17.30
C SER A 193 18.20 4.45 -15.85
N GLN A 194 16.93 4.08 -15.60
CA GLN A 194 16.41 3.88 -14.23
C GLN A 194 17.05 2.67 -13.52
N LYS A 195 17.64 1.74 -14.29
CA LYS A 195 18.36 0.57 -13.76
C LYS A 195 19.75 0.97 -13.27
N GLY A 196 19.97 0.97 -11.95
CA GLY A 196 21.29 1.19 -11.34
C GLY A 196 21.30 2.17 -10.17
N MET A 197 20.17 2.80 -9.87
CA MET A 197 20.09 3.78 -8.80
C MET A 197 20.22 3.16 -7.40
N ASP A 198 21.03 3.78 -6.54
CA ASP A 198 21.21 3.38 -5.13
C ASP A 198 19.99 3.77 -4.29
N ALA A 199 18.93 2.98 -4.41
CA ALA A 199 17.65 3.21 -3.73
C ALA A 199 17.80 3.24 -2.20
N GLU A 200 18.74 2.49 -1.64
CA GLU A 200 18.99 2.49 -0.20
C GLU A 200 19.60 3.82 0.27
N ALA A 201 20.54 4.41 -0.48
CA ALA A 201 21.12 5.71 -0.15
C ALA A 201 20.06 6.81 -0.15
N LEU A 202 19.11 6.77 -1.09
CA LEU A 202 17.98 7.70 -1.12
C LEU A 202 17.06 7.50 0.08
N GLY A 203 16.66 6.26 0.37
CA GLY A 203 15.81 5.91 1.51
C GLY A 203 16.38 6.38 2.86
N ARG A 204 17.68 6.10 3.11
CA ARG A 204 18.40 6.53 4.32
C ARG A 204 18.47 8.04 4.49
N ALA A 205 18.60 8.78 3.38
CA ALA A 205 18.70 10.23 3.41
C ALA A 205 17.34 10.93 3.48
N TRP A 206 16.25 10.24 3.15
CA TRP A 206 14.94 10.85 2.88
C TRP A 206 14.45 11.81 3.97
N SER A 207 14.44 11.38 5.24
CA SER A 207 13.98 12.24 6.35
C SER A 207 14.82 13.52 6.48
N LYS A 208 16.12 13.46 6.15
CA LYS A 208 16.98 14.64 6.17
C LYS A 208 16.77 15.52 4.95
N LEU A 209 16.51 14.94 3.78
CA LEU A 209 16.12 15.69 2.57
C LEU A 209 14.81 16.46 2.81
N GLU A 210 13.81 15.84 3.43
CA GLU A 210 12.55 16.49 3.83
C GLU A 210 12.78 17.68 4.79
N SER A 211 13.63 17.49 5.79
CA SER A 211 14.05 18.56 6.71
C SER A 211 14.71 19.72 5.97
N ILE A 212 15.57 19.43 4.99
CA ILE A 212 16.21 20.48 4.18
C ILE A 212 15.17 21.19 3.31
N SER A 213 14.28 20.46 2.62
CA SER A 213 13.19 21.06 1.84
C SER A 213 12.37 22.04 2.68
N GLY A 214 11.97 21.63 3.89
CA GLY A 214 11.22 22.49 4.81
C GLY A 214 11.99 23.72 5.26
N GLU A 215 13.29 23.59 5.56
CA GLU A 215 14.16 24.71 5.96
C GLU A 215 14.30 25.78 4.86
N VAL A 216 14.24 25.38 3.58
CA VAL A 216 14.39 26.29 2.43
C VAL A 216 13.06 26.61 1.71
N GLY A 217 11.92 26.16 2.24
CA GLY A 217 10.60 26.45 1.67
C GLY A 217 10.29 25.73 0.36
N LEU A 218 10.96 24.62 0.06
CA LEU A 218 10.67 23.77 -1.10
C LEU A 218 9.50 22.83 -0.81
N ALA A 219 8.84 22.38 -1.88
CA ALA A 219 7.87 21.29 -1.78
C ALA A 219 8.53 20.04 -1.18
N SER A 220 7.81 19.39 -0.26
CA SER A 220 8.20 18.10 0.33
C SER A 220 8.26 17.04 -0.78
N LEU A 221 9.37 16.29 -0.87
CA LEU A 221 9.50 15.16 -1.79
C LEU A 221 8.46 14.08 -1.47
N SER A 222 8.05 13.98 -0.21
CA SER A 222 6.99 13.08 0.22
C SER A 222 5.63 13.40 -0.44
N ASN A 223 5.44 14.58 -1.04
CA ASN A 223 4.24 14.87 -1.85
C ASN A 223 4.23 14.10 -3.17
N TYR A 224 5.38 13.63 -3.63
CA TYR A 224 5.56 12.90 -4.86
C TYR A 224 5.77 11.39 -4.63
N VAL A 225 5.56 10.91 -3.40
CA VAL A 225 5.58 9.47 -3.13
C VAL A 225 4.38 8.84 -3.82
N GLY A 226 4.58 7.69 -4.45
CA GLY A 226 3.56 6.89 -5.10
C GLY A 226 3.56 5.46 -4.56
N ILE A 227 2.71 4.63 -5.13
CA ILE A 227 2.71 3.19 -4.89
C ILE A 227 2.95 2.50 -6.23
N ASP A 228 3.81 1.48 -6.24
CA ASP A 228 3.98 0.59 -7.39
C ASP A 228 2.63 0.09 -7.96
N GLY A 229 2.53 0.04 -9.29
CA GLY A 229 1.30 -0.34 -10.00
C GLY A 229 0.19 0.72 -10.03
N GLN A 230 0.40 1.93 -9.51
CA GLN A 230 -0.54 3.04 -9.73
C GLN A 230 -0.57 3.48 -11.20
N ALA A 231 -1.70 4.03 -11.65
CA ALA A 231 -1.87 4.48 -13.03
C ALA A 231 -0.92 5.66 -13.33
N ALA A 232 -0.52 5.81 -14.60
CA ALA A 232 0.44 6.84 -14.99
C ALA A 232 -0.02 8.25 -14.60
N GLU A 233 -1.31 8.50 -14.73
CA GLU A 233 -2.00 9.73 -14.36
C GLU A 233 -1.92 10.09 -12.87
N ASP A 234 -1.65 9.13 -11.99
CA ASP A 234 -1.53 9.36 -10.54
C ASP A 234 -0.15 9.93 -10.14
N GLY A 235 0.83 9.90 -11.06
CA GLY A 235 2.14 10.50 -10.90
C GLY A 235 2.16 12.03 -11.06
N ALA A 236 3.16 12.67 -10.48
CA ALA A 236 3.38 14.11 -10.63
C ALA A 236 4.02 14.43 -11.99
N PRO A 237 3.77 15.63 -12.57
CA PRO A 237 4.54 16.09 -13.72
C PRO A 237 6.04 16.12 -13.40
N ALA A 238 6.88 15.55 -14.27
CA ALA A 238 8.33 15.52 -14.05
C ALA A 238 8.96 16.90 -13.83
N THR A 239 8.39 17.95 -14.44
CA THR A 239 8.84 19.35 -14.28
C THR A 239 8.72 19.85 -12.84
N GLU A 240 7.65 19.46 -12.14
CA GLU A 240 7.40 19.85 -10.75
C GLU A 240 8.40 19.18 -9.81
N VAL A 241 8.62 17.87 -10.01
CA VAL A 241 9.56 17.10 -9.20
C VAL A 241 11.01 17.51 -9.47
N LEU A 242 11.35 17.81 -10.73
CA LEU A 242 12.67 18.32 -11.10
C LEU A 242 13.00 19.62 -10.38
N ALA A 243 12.06 20.57 -10.35
CA ALA A 243 12.27 21.84 -9.63
C ALA A 243 12.53 21.64 -8.13
N ALA A 244 11.82 20.69 -7.50
CA ALA A 244 12.06 20.35 -6.09
C ALA A 244 13.45 19.72 -5.87
N VAL A 245 13.89 18.81 -6.75
CA VAL A 245 15.19 18.15 -6.66
C VAL A 245 16.35 19.11 -6.95
N GLU A 246 16.23 19.98 -7.95
CA GLU A 246 17.24 21.00 -8.25
C GLU A 246 17.40 22.00 -7.10
N GLY A 247 16.28 22.43 -6.50
CA GLY A 247 16.30 23.26 -5.30
C GLY A 247 16.99 22.58 -4.12
N LEU A 248 16.76 21.28 -3.92
CA LEU A 248 17.42 20.50 -2.88
C LEU A 248 18.92 20.39 -3.09
N LEU A 249 19.37 20.07 -4.31
CA LEU A 249 20.79 20.01 -4.65
C LEU A 249 21.48 21.34 -4.35
N ALA A 250 20.90 22.47 -4.75
CA ALA A 250 21.41 23.80 -4.45
C ALA A 250 21.47 24.09 -2.93
N ALA A 251 20.45 23.67 -2.17
CA ALA A 251 20.42 23.83 -0.72
C ALA A 251 21.48 22.99 0.01
N ILE A 252 21.80 21.80 -0.49
CA ILE A 252 22.78 20.87 0.09
C ILE A 252 24.22 21.35 -0.14
N ASP A 253 24.47 22.05 -1.23
CA ASP A 253 25.77 22.66 -1.55
C ASP A 253 26.13 23.82 -0.61
N THR A 254 25.15 24.37 0.10
CA THR A 254 25.42 25.37 1.13
C THR A 254 26.20 24.74 2.31
N PRO A 255 27.30 25.36 2.78
CA PRO A 255 28.11 24.83 3.88
C PRO A 255 27.29 24.53 5.14
N GLY A 256 27.60 23.41 5.80
CA GLY A 256 27.03 23.04 7.10
C GLY A 256 25.86 22.05 7.09
N LYS A 257 25.29 21.70 5.92
CA LYS A 257 24.26 20.66 5.84
C LYS A 257 24.85 19.25 6.02
N LYS A 258 24.44 18.56 7.08
CA LYS A 258 24.76 17.15 7.33
C LYS A 258 23.76 16.25 6.61
N LEU A 259 24.27 15.27 5.86
CA LEU A 259 23.50 14.22 5.20
C LEU A 259 24.06 12.85 5.56
N PRO A 260 23.20 11.83 5.80
CA PRO A 260 23.63 10.43 5.84
C PRO A 260 24.38 10.10 4.55
N ALA A 261 25.54 9.46 4.63
CA ALA A 261 26.34 9.05 3.47
C ALA A 261 26.42 10.12 2.34
N LYS A 262 26.70 11.39 2.69
CA LYS A 262 26.57 12.58 1.81
C LYS A 262 27.00 12.35 0.35
N LYS A 263 28.14 11.70 0.11
CA LYS A 263 28.63 11.41 -1.25
C LYS A 263 27.69 10.50 -2.05
N ALA A 264 27.21 9.41 -1.44
CA ALA A 264 26.27 8.48 -2.07
C ALA A 264 24.89 9.15 -2.27
N THR A 265 24.42 9.92 -1.29
CA THR A 265 23.16 10.68 -1.41
C THR A 265 23.22 11.74 -2.51
N LEU A 266 24.35 12.43 -2.68
CA LEU A 266 24.50 13.38 -3.78
C LEU A 266 24.53 12.65 -5.13
N ALA A 267 25.23 11.52 -5.24
CA ALA A 267 25.25 10.72 -6.46
C ALA A 267 23.84 10.25 -6.85
N VAL A 268 23.05 9.74 -5.90
CA VAL A 268 21.69 9.29 -6.20
C VAL A 268 20.76 10.45 -6.57
N LEU A 269 20.89 11.62 -5.93
CA LEU A 269 20.09 12.80 -6.30
C LEU A 269 20.43 13.31 -7.71
N GLU A 270 21.69 13.17 -8.12
CA GLU A 270 22.14 13.49 -9.47
C GLU A 270 21.59 12.53 -10.52
N GLU A 271 21.50 11.24 -10.20
CA GLU A 271 20.82 10.24 -11.04
C GLU A 271 19.31 10.52 -11.12
N VAL A 272 18.67 10.84 -9.99
CA VAL A 272 17.26 11.29 -9.95
C VAL A 272 17.07 12.51 -10.84
N ARG A 273 17.96 13.51 -10.78
CA ARG A 273 17.91 14.69 -11.66
C ARG A 273 18.00 14.30 -13.13
N ALA A 274 18.91 13.40 -13.50
CA ALA A 274 19.06 12.94 -14.88
C ALA A 274 17.80 12.22 -15.40
N ILE A 275 17.21 11.35 -14.58
CA ILE A 275 15.94 10.67 -14.91
C ILE A 275 14.81 11.69 -15.07
N LEU A 276 14.72 12.69 -14.20
CA LEU A 276 13.72 13.75 -14.28
C LEU A 276 13.89 14.61 -15.53
N GLN A 277 15.12 14.96 -15.91
CA GLN A 277 15.39 15.71 -17.14
C GLN A 277 14.94 14.93 -18.38
N TRP A 278 15.22 13.62 -18.43
CA TRP A 278 14.69 12.75 -19.46
C TRP A 278 13.15 12.72 -19.44
N ALA A 279 12.55 12.56 -18.25
CA ALA A 279 11.10 12.48 -18.08
C ALA A 279 10.40 13.78 -18.53
N VAL A 280 10.99 14.94 -18.28
CA VAL A 280 10.51 16.25 -18.78
C VAL A 280 10.47 16.27 -20.31
N GLN A 281 11.53 15.81 -20.98
CA GLN A 281 11.59 15.77 -22.44
C GLN A 281 10.51 14.87 -23.05
N HIS A 282 10.06 13.85 -22.31
CA HIS A 282 9.07 12.87 -22.75
C HIS A 282 7.68 13.12 -22.15
N GLN A 283 7.49 14.23 -21.44
CA GLN A 283 6.24 14.56 -20.73
C GLN A 283 5.75 13.42 -19.81
N ALA A 284 6.69 12.66 -19.26
CA ALA A 284 6.42 11.53 -18.40
C ALA A 284 5.91 11.98 -17.03
N ARG A 285 5.08 11.14 -16.43
CA ARG A 285 4.67 11.26 -15.03
C ARG A 285 5.62 10.46 -14.15
N VAL A 286 5.89 10.97 -12.97
CA VAL A 286 6.88 10.39 -12.06
C VAL A 286 6.37 10.30 -10.63
N TYR A 287 6.93 9.39 -9.85
CA TYR A 287 6.72 9.31 -8.42
C TYR A 287 7.90 8.61 -7.75
N PHE A 288 8.08 8.86 -6.46
CA PHE A 288 9.00 8.08 -5.62
C PHE A 288 8.25 6.89 -5.04
N ASP A 289 8.65 5.70 -5.43
CA ASP A 289 8.14 4.47 -4.84
C ASP A 289 8.95 4.12 -3.60
N VAL A 290 8.32 3.40 -2.68
CA VAL A 290 8.94 2.90 -1.46
C VAL A 290 8.97 1.38 -1.58
N GLU A 291 10.17 0.82 -1.65
CA GLU A 291 10.35 -0.62 -1.47
C GLU A 291 10.24 -0.96 0.01
N PHE A 292 9.46 -1.99 0.28
CA PHE A 292 8.88 -2.29 1.58
C PHE A 292 9.22 -3.71 2.02
#